data_AF-A0A3L7N230-F1
#
_entry.id   AF-A0A3L7N230-F1
#
_cell.length_a   1.000
_cell.length_b   1.000
_cell.length_c   1.000
_cell.angle_alpha   90.00
_cell.angle_beta   90.00
_cell.angle_gamma   90.00
#
_symmetry.space_group_name_H-M   'P 1'
#
loop_
_entity.id
_entity.type
_entity.pdbx_description
1 polymer ?
#
loop_
_entity_poly.entity_id
_entity_poly.type
_entity_poly.pdbx_seq_one_letter_code
_entity_poly.pdbx_strand_id
1 'polypeptide(L)'
;KVSKAGFTALEGTFADPNTTTSILNILGIQPPTKTDLTSGRISVRSRLLLNQFLTPASKNQSNTVEIDKPKEQMGFYKRYQSWLTSTSFQINFGNKPVHLFKTSIFHHLWFLWFLCWMLPLFLLFFNLGSLLFRNLNTNAMRILKKTMLYILIPAPLLPLCLMGEILGPDTYTGILPPPHMLFYYMIFFSFGLIYFDLNDYACKLTRFWYIMLPLALLMIFPAAIVFKDNLPLNLLMQTLLIWNMVFGMMGMFHALIKKENIFIRYLSDSSYWIYIVHLPLVIVLQFLVREWPISALLKFLLINITTITLLLFSYHLLVRSTWIGWLLNGRMMPWFPKTSTTQTNN
;
A
#
# COMPACT_ATOMS: atom_id res chain seq x y z
N LYS A 1 -13.53 -24.69 1.48
CA LYS A 1 -13.93 -23.26 1.56
C LYS A 1 -14.57 -22.86 0.24
N VAL A 2 -15.78 -22.31 0.32
CA VAL A 2 -16.57 -21.81 -0.81
C VAL A 2 -16.33 -20.30 -0.90
N SER A 3 -16.08 -19.78 -2.10
CA SER A 3 -15.97 -18.35 -2.40
C SER A 3 -17.31 -17.65 -2.20
N LYS A 4 -17.30 -16.31 -2.10
CA LYS A 4 -18.51 -15.49 -1.96
C LYS A 4 -19.53 -15.69 -3.10
N ALA A 5 -19.11 -16.23 -4.24
CA ALA A 5 -19.97 -16.55 -5.39
C ALA A 5 -20.55 -17.98 -5.34
N GLY A 6 -20.47 -18.68 -4.20
CA GLY A 6 -20.96 -20.05 -4.07
C GLY A 6 -20.07 -21.11 -4.72
N PHE A 7 -18.97 -20.71 -5.37
CA PHE A 7 -18.00 -21.62 -5.96
C PHE A 7 -16.96 -22.03 -4.94
N THR A 8 -16.76 -23.32 -4.70
CA THR A 8 -15.53 -23.84 -4.11
C THR A 8 -14.31 -23.28 -4.86
N ALA A 9 -13.15 -23.15 -4.20
CA ALA A 9 -11.91 -22.74 -4.87
C ALA A 9 -11.62 -23.58 -6.14
N LEU A 10 -12.14 -24.80 -6.16
CA LEU A 10 -12.08 -25.77 -7.23
C LEU A 10 -13.11 -25.49 -8.35
N GLU A 11 -14.26 -24.86 -8.07
CA GLU A 11 -15.22 -24.42 -9.09
C GLU A 11 -14.82 -23.07 -9.72
N GLY A 12 -13.99 -22.26 -9.06
CA GLY A 12 -13.44 -21.04 -9.64
C GLY A 12 -12.35 -21.26 -10.70
N THR A 13 -11.88 -22.49 -10.90
CA THR A 13 -10.78 -22.81 -11.84
C THR A 13 -11.25 -23.20 -13.23
N PHE A 14 -12.54 -23.02 -13.57
CA PHE A 14 -12.96 -23.21 -14.94
C PHE A 14 -12.33 -22.13 -15.82
N ALA A 15 -11.30 -22.50 -16.57
CA ALA A 15 -10.87 -21.70 -17.71
C ALA A 15 -12.06 -21.54 -18.65
N ASP A 16 -12.36 -20.30 -19.01
CA ASP A 16 -13.44 -20.00 -19.93
C ASP A 16 -13.20 -20.75 -21.26
N PRO A 17 -14.28 -21.12 -21.98
CA PRO A 17 -14.17 -21.85 -23.22
C PRO A 17 -13.26 -21.15 -24.24
N ASN A 18 -13.27 -19.81 -24.29
CA ASN A 18 -12.51 -19.04 -25.26
C ASN A 18 -10.99 -19.12 -24.98
N THR A 19 -10.58 -19.04 -23.71
CA THR A 19 -9.20 -19.24 -23.27
C THR A 19 -8.73 -20.66 -23.61
N THR A 20 -9.60 -21.65 -23.40
CA THR A 20 -9.26 -23.05 -23.72
C THR A 20 -9.07 -23.27 -25.22
N THR A 21 -10.00 -22.76 -26.04
CA THR A 21 -9.88 -22.82 -27.50
C THR A 21 -8.64 -22.08 -28.00
N SER A 22 -8.31 -20.94 -27.40
CA SER A 22 -7.10 -20.16 -27.75
C SER A 22 -5.83 -20.96 -27.49
N ILE A 23 -5.73 -21.64 -26.34
CA ILE A 23 -4.59 -22.50 -25.99
C ILE A 23 -4.50 -23.71 -26.93
N LEU A 24 -5.64 -24.36 -27.23
CA LEU A 24 -5.67 -25.52 -28.12
C LEU A 24 -5.24 -25.17 -29.56
N ASN A 25 -5.66 -24.00 -30.05
CA ASN A 25 -5.21 -23.47 -31.34
C ASN A 25 -3.70 -23.20 -31.36
N ILE A 26 -3.14 -22.65 -30.27
CA ILE A 26 -1.69 -22.44 -30.13
C ILE A 26 -0.93 -23.77 -30.16
N LEU A 27 -1.50 -24.83 -29.58
CA LEU A 27 -0.90 -26.16 -29.50
C LEU A 27 -1.15 -27.02 -30.76
N GLY A 28 -1.91 -26.52 -31.74
CA GLY A 28 -2.24 -27.27 -32.97
C GLY A 28 -3.18 -28.47 -32.73
N ILE A 29 -3.92 -28.47 -31.61
CA ILE A 29 -4.83 -29.56 -31.23
C ILE A 29 -6.24 -29.17 -31.64
N GLN A 30 -6.93 -30.03 -32.39
CA GLN A 30 -8.34 -29.80 -32.75
C GLN A 30 -9.19 -29.67 -31.48
N PRO A 31 -10.00 -28.61 -31.32
CA PRO A 31 -10.79 -28.41 -30.12
C PRO A 31 -11.82 -29.54 -29.99
N PRO A 32 -11.85 -30.27 -28.85
CA PRO A 32 -12.84 -31.32 -28.64
C PRO A 32 -14.24 -30.72 -28.62
N THR A 33 -15.26 -31.55 -28.85
CA THR A 33 -16.66 -31.10 -28.68
C THR A 33 -16.86 -30.58 -27.26
N LYS A 34 -17.81 -29.64 -27.07
CA LYS A 34 -18.05 -29.01 -25.76
C LYS A 34 -18.36 -30.04 -24.66
N THR A 35 -18.96 -31.16 -25.05
CA THR A 35 -19.25 -32.34 -24.24
C THR A 35 -18.00 -33.14 -23.86
N ASP A 36 -17.04 -33.28 -24.78
CA ASP A 36 -15.77 -33.98 -24.51
C ASP A 36 -14.84 -33.14 -23.63
N LEU A 37 -14.86 -31.82 -23.81
CA LEU A 37 -14.12 -30.90 -22.93
C LEU A 37 -14.65 -30.94 -21.50
N THR A 38 -15.97 -30.95 -21.31
CA THR A 38 -16.56 -31.03 -19.96
C THR A 38 -16.33 -32.41 -19.34
N SER A 39 -16.48 -33.51 -20.10
CA SER A 39 -16.23 -34.86 -19.60
C SER A 39 -14.76 -35.07 -19.23
N GLY A 40 -13.82 -34.59 -20.06
CA GLY A 40 -12.38 -34.64 -19.79
C GLY A 40 -11.99 -33.84 -18.56
N ARG A 41 -12.53 -32.62 -18.39
CA ARG A 41 -12.34 -31.80 -17.18
C ARG A 41 -12.83 -32.51 -15.92
N ILE A 42 -13.99 -33.17 -15.99
CA ILE A 42 -14.54 -33.96 -14.89
C ILE A 42 -13.64 -35.17 -14.59
N SER A 43 -13.13 -35.86 -15.61
CA SER A 43 -12.25 -37.03 -15.45
C SER A 43 -10.89 -36.69 -14.85
N VAL A 44 -10.25 -35.61 -15.30
CA VAL A 44 -8.97 -35.14 -14.72
C VAL A 44 -9.18 -34.76 -13.25
N ARG A 45 -10.31 -34.11 -12.94
CA ARG A 45 -10.65 -33.68 -11.60
C ARG A 45 -10.97 -34.86 -10.67
N SER A 46 -11.70 -35.87 -11.14
CA SER A 46 -11.97 -37.06 -10.33
C SER A 46 -10.69 -37.80 -9.99
N ARG A 47 -9.72 -37.86 -10.92
CA ARG A 47 -8.38 -38.41 -10.65
C ARG A 47 -7.55 -37.56 -9.69
N LEU A 48 -7.59 -36.23 -9.81
CA LEU A 48 -6.90 -35.32 -8.89
C LEU A 48 -7.50 -35.34 -7.48
N LEU A 49 -8.83 -35.47 -7.36
CA LEU A 49 -9.54 -35.59 -6.08
C LEU A 49 -9.38 -36.98 -5.45
N LEU A 50 -9.21 -38.05 -6.24
CA LEU A 50 -8.91 -39.39 -5.70
C LEU A 50 -7.60 -39.40 -4.89
N ASN A 51 -6.66 -38.50 -5.21
CA ASN A 51 -5.38 -38.35 -4.52
C ASN A 51 -5.38 -37.29 -3.40
N GLN A 52 -6.49 -36.57 -3.17
CA GLN A 52 -6.59 -35.57 -2.10
C GLN A 52 -7.91 -35.67 -1.34
N PHE A 53 -7.81 -36.03 -0.06
CA PHE A 53 -8.83 -36.07 1.00
C PHE A 53 -9.83 -34.89 1.02
N LEU A 54 -10.80 -34.85 0.11
CA LEU A 54 -11.92 -33.91 0.16
C LEU A 54 -13.19 -34.57 -0.37
N THR A 55 -14.10 -34.92 0.54
CA THR A 55 -15.46 -35.36 0.23
C THR A 55 -16.25 -34.24 -0.47
N PRO A 56 -17.05 -34.55 -1.51
CA PRO A 56 -17.84 -33.53 -2.21
C PRO A 56 -19.01 -33.07 -1.33
N ALA A 57 -19.04 -31.78 -0.99
CA ALA A 57 -20.16 -31.15 -0.31
C ALA A 57 -21.40 -31.14 -1.21
N SER A 58 -22.56 -31.43 -0.62
CA SER A 58 -23.86 -31.55 -1.29
C SER A 58 -24.25 -30.29 -2.08
N LYS A 59 -24.80 -30.51 -3.28
CA LYS A 59 -25.50 -29.50 -4.10
C LYS A 59 -26.68 -28.91 -3.32
N ASN A 60 -26.50 -27.78 -2.67
CA ASN A 60 -27.61 -26.87 -2.42
C ASN A 60 -27.59 -25.78 -3.50
N GLN A 61 -28.73 -25.60 -4.17
CA GLN A 61 -28.93 -24.60 -5.21
C GLN A 61 -28.42 -23.23 -4.74
N SER A 62 -27.46 -22.68 -5.49
CA SER A 62 -26.98 -21.31 -5.30
C SER A 62 -28.10 -20.35 -5.67
N ASN A 63 -28.79 -19.81 -4.68
CA ASN A 63 -29.43 -18.52 -4.84
C ASN A 63 -28.30 -17.51 -5.13
N THR A 64 -28.21 -17.03 -6.37
CA THR A 64 -27.42 -15.86 -6.72
C THR A 64 -28.04 -14.66 -6.01
N VAL A 65 -27.66 -14.47 -4.75
CA VAL A 65 -27.85 -13.20 -4.07
C VAL A 65 -26.84 -12.27 -4.73
N GLU A 66 -27.31 -11.32 -5.54
CA GLU A 66 -26.53 -10.13 -5.87
C GLU A 66 -26.02 -9.57 -4.54
N ILE A 67 -24.72 -9.70 -4.28
CA ILE A 67 -24.09 -9.05 -3.13
C ILE A 67 -24.04 -7.57 -3.51
N ASP A 68 -25.14 -6.90 -3.21
CA ASP A 68 -25.37 -5.50 -3.45
C ASP A 68 -24.38 -4.72 -2.58
N LYS A 69 -23.32 -4.20 -3.20
CA LYS A 69 -22.22 -3.57 -2.45
C LYS A 69 -22.71 -2.24 -1.85
N PRO A 70 -22.55 -1.99 -0.54
CA PRO A 70 -23.11 -0.80 0.12
C PRO A 70 -22.69 0.53 -0.51
N LYS A 71 -21.42 0.65 -0.94
CA LYS A 71 -20.92 1.86 -1.60
C LYS A 71 -21.47 2.02 -3.02
N GLU A 72 -21.67 0.91 -3.73
CA GLU A 72 -22.18 0.94 -5.10
C GLU A 72 -23.63 1.42 -5.13
N GLN A 73 -24.42 1.26 -4.06
CA GLN A 73 -25.78 1.84 -4.00
C GLN A 73 -25.80 3.39 -4.01
N MET A 74 -24.71 4.05 -3.64
CA MET A 74 -24.63 5.51 -3.63
C MET A 74 -24.48 6.05 -5.07
N GLY A 75 -25.49 6.78 -5.55
CA GLY A 75 -25.49 7.37 -6.90
C GLY A 75 -24.30 8.28 -7.17
N PHE A 76 -23.82 9.04 -6.17
CA PHE A 76 -22.61 9.84 -6.28
C PHE A 76 -21.36 8.98 -6.53
N TYR A 77 -21.19 7.90 -5.78
CA TYR A 77 -20.07 6.98 -5.92
C TYR A 77 -20.04 6.37 -7.33
N LYS A 78 -21.18 5.87 -7.83
CA LYS A 78 -21.26 5.35 -9.22
C LYS A 78 -20.86 6.40 -10.26
N ARG A 79 -21.38 7.63 -10.12
CA ARG A 79 -21.08 8.73 -11.04
C ARG A 79 -19.59 9.11 -11.02
N TYR A 80 -19.01 9.17 -9.83
CA TYR A 80 -17.60 9.47 -9.64
C TYR A 80 -16.69 8.40 -10.25
N GLN A 81 -16.98 7.12 -9.99
CA GLN A 81 -16.22 6.01 -10.55
C GLN A 81 -16.38 5.91 -12.07
N SER A 82 -17.58 6.16 -12.59
CA SER A 82 -17.81 6.26 -14.03
C SER A 82 -16.98 7.38 -14.68
N TRP A 83 -16.90 8.55 -14.04
CA TRP A 83 -16.06 9.65 -14.50
C TRP A 83 -14.55 9.28 -14.51
N LEU A 84 -14.05 8.69 -13.42
CA LEU A 84 -12.65 8.25 -13.32
C LEU A 84 -12.26 7.23 -14.39
N THR A 85 -13.22 6.40 -14.81
CA THR A 85 -13.01 5.31 -15.77
C THR A 85 -13.42 5.66 -17.19
N SER A 86 -13.79 6.92 -17.44
CA SER A 86 -14.23 7.42 -18.74
C SER A 86 -13.11 7.43 -19.78
N THR A 87 -13.50 7.33 -21.05
CA THR A 87 -12.59 7.39 -22.20
C THR A 87 -11.91 8.75 -22.36
N SER A 88 -12.41 9.81 -21.71
CA SER A 88 -11.78 11.13 -21.68
C SER A 88 -10.35 11.13 -21.14
N PHE A 89 -9.99 10.14 -20.32
CA PHE A 89 -8.66 9.97 -19.76
C PHE A 89 -7.81 8.93 -20.48
N GLN A 90 -8.20 8.54 -21.70
CA GLN A 90 -7.41 7.69 -22.58
C GLN A 90 -6.62 8.56 -23.55
N ILE A 91 -5.31 8.31 -23.61
CA ILE A 91 -4.40 8.92 -24.57
C ILE A 91 -3.85 7.81 -25.45
N ASN A 92 -3.84 8.03 -26.76
CA ASN A 92 -3.23 7.10 -27.70
C ASN A 92 -1.72 7.35 -27.72
N PHE A 93 -0.95 6.38 -27.23
CA PHE A 93 0.50 6.41 -27.31
C PHE A 93 0.97 5.30 -28.26
N GLY A 94 1.49 5.67 -29.43
CA GLY A 94 2.07 4.73 -30.40
C GLY A 94 1.18 3.53 -30.74
N ASN A 95 -0.07 3.78 -31.17
CA ASN A 95 -1.11 2.78 -31.49
C ASN A 95 -1.67 1.94 -30.31
N LYS A 96 -1.30 2.23 -29.06
CA LYS A 96 -1.93 1.58 -27.89
C LYS A 96 -2.73 2.60 -27.07
N PRO A 97 -4.01 2.32 -26.73
CA PRO A 97 -4.76 3.18 -25.82
C PRO A 97 -4.19 3.04 -24.41
N VAL A 98 -3.66 4.14 -23.86
CA VAL A 98 -3.12 4.22 -22.51
C VAL A 98 -4.09 5.03 -21.66
N HIS A 99 -4.59 4.45 -20.58
CA HIS A 99 -5.50 5.14 -19.68
C HIS A 99 -4.70 5.73 -18.52
N LEU A 100 -4.78 7.05 -18.34
CA LEU A 100 -4.04 7.79 -17.29
C LEU A 100 -4.27 7.21 -15.89
N PHE A 101 -5.57 6.98 -15.62
CA PHE A 101 -6.22 6.04 -14.70
C PHE A 101 -5.56 4.67 -14.39
N LYS A 102 -5.45 3.83 -15.41
CA LYS A 102 -5.46 2.37 -15.19
C LYS A 102 -4.15 1.71 -15.58
N THR A 103 -3.35 2.39 -16.39
CA THR A 103 -2.12 1.81 -16.91
C THR A 103 -1.05 1.83 -15.84
N SER A 104 -0.81 0.66 -15.21
CA SER A 104 0.24 0.48 -14.21
C SER A 104 1.62 0.68 -14.83
N ILE A 105 2.28 1.80 -14.51
CA ILE A 105 3.65 2.10 -14.97
C ILE A 105 4.63 2.08 -13.80
N PHE A 106 4.26 2.71 -12.68
CA PHE A 106 5.17 2.87 -11.56
C PHE A 106 5.24 1.65 -10.64
N HIS A 107 4.28 0.73 -10.72
CA HIS A 107 4.21 -0.46 -9.87
C HIS A 107 4.46 -0.12 -8.39
N HIS A 108 5.50 -0.65 -7.75
CA HIS A 108 5.81 -0.38 -6.34
C HIS A 108 6.30 1.04 -6.06
N LEU A 109 6.74 1.78 -7.07
CA LEU A 109 7.20 3.18 -6.99
C LEU A 109 6.05 4.19 -6.99
N TRP A 110 4.81 3.73 -6.97
CA TRP A 110 3.64 4.59 -7.02
C TRP A 110 3.64 5.65 -5.90
N PHE A 111 4.03 5.29 -4.67
CA PHE A 111 4.02 6.23 -3.55
C PHE A 111 5.03 7.38 -3.74
N LEU A 112 6.20 7.07 -4.33
CA LEU A 112 7.17 8.10 -4.71
C LEU A 112 6.57 9.08 -5.72
N TRP A 113 5.81 8.57 -6.69
CA TRP A 113 5.12 9.40 -7.65
C TRP A 113 4.05 10.30 -7.00
N PHE A 114 3.31 9.79 -6.01
CA PHE A 114 2.40 10.63 -5.21
C PHE A 114 3.16 11.75 -4.50
N LEU A 115 4.32 11.48 -3.93
CA LEU A 115 5.15 12.49 -3.27
C LEU A 115 5.58 13.61 -4.25
N CYS A 116 5.91 13.26 -5.50
CA CYS A 116 6.20 14.24 -6.56
C CYS A 116 5.02 15.17 -6.87
N TRP A 117 3.77 14.71 -6.74
CA TRP A 117 2.58 15.55 -6.89
C TRP A 117 2.26 16.37 -5.65
N MET A 118 2.44 15.76 -4.47
CA MET A 118 2.10 16.37 -3.20
C MET A 118 3.01 17.55 -2.84
N LEU A 119 4.30 17.51 -3.21
CA LEU A 119 5.26 18.58 -2.94
C LEU A 119 4.89 19.91 -3.64
N PRO A 120 4.69 19.98 -4.97
CA PRO A 120 4.22 21.21 -5.63
C PRO A 120 2.88 21.71 -5.11
N LEU A 121 1.94 20.80 -4.84
CA LEU A 121 0.64 21.16 -4.26
C LEU A 121 0.81 21.80 -2.88
N PHE A 122 1.67 21.22 -2.04
CA PHE A 122 2.00 21.80 -0.75
C PHE A 122 2.61 23.20 -0.90
N LEU A 123 3.57 23.40 -1.82
CA LEU A 123 4.16 24.72 -2.05
C LEU A 123 3.12 25.75 -2.48
N LEU A 124 2.18 25.35 -3.35
CA LEU A 124 1.06 26.19 -3.77
C LEU A 124 0.17 26.57 -2.57
N PHE A 125 -0.26 25.60 -1.77
CA PHE A 125 -1.10 25.84 -0.59
C PHE A 125 -0.38 26.63 0.50
N PHE A 126 0.93 26.39 0.69
CA PHE A 126 1.75 27.14 1.63
C PHE A 126 1.85 28.60 1.22
N ASN A 127 2.10 28.88 -0.06
CA ASN A 127 2.16 30.25 -0.58
C ASN A 127 0.81 30.96 -0.43
N LEU A 128 -0.29 30.32 -0.85
CA LEU A 128 -1.66 30.84 -0.66
C LEU A 128 -1.98 31.10 0.81
N GLY A 129 -1.65 30.17 1.70
CA GLY A 129 -1.82 30.32 3.15
C GLY A 129 -0.98 31.47 3.70
N SER A 130 0.26 31.65 3.24
CA SER A 130 1.12 32.75 3.66
C SER A 130 0.55 34.12 3.29
N LEU A 131 -0.17 34.22 2.16
CA LEU A 131 -0.87 35.43 1.73
C LEU A 131 -2.14 35.68 2.57
N LEU A 132 -2.98 34.65 2.74
CA LEU A 132 -4.23 34.72 3.49
C LEU A 132 -4.02 35.01 4.98
N PHE A 133 -2.98 34.45 5.57
CA PHE A 133 -2.73 34.50 7.01
C PHE A 133 -1.56 35.42 7.39
N ARG A 134 -1.09 36.28 6.47
CA ARG A 134 0.06 37.17 6.65
C ARG A 134 -0.04 38.08 7.87
N ASN A 135 -1.25 38.54 8.17
CA ASN A 135 -1.51 39.52 9.23
C ASN A 135 -1.80 38.88 10.60
N LEU A 136 -1.78 37.54 10.70
CA LEU A 136 -2.02 36.87 11.98
C LEU A 136 -0.77 36.93 12.87
N ASN A 137 -0.96 37.29 14.13
CA ASN A 137 0.09 37.18 15.13
C ASN A 137 0.46 35.69 15.38
N THR A 138 1.66 35.45 15.87
CA THR A 138 2.24 34.15 16.20
C THR A 138 1.32 33.26 17.04
N ASN A 139 0.63 33.82 18.04
CA ASN A 139 -0.33 33.09 18.87
C ASN A 139 -1.56 32.62 18.08
N ALA A 140 -2.14 33.49 17.25
CA ALA A 140 -3.27 33.14 16.40
C ALA A 140 -2.88 32.06 15.37
N MET A 141 -1.68 32.16 14.80
CA MET A 141 -1.12 31.15 13.91
C MET A 141 -0.94 29.79 14.60
N ARG A 142 -0.46 29.79 15.85
CA ARG A 142 -0.31 28.55 16.64
C ARG A 142 -1.67 27.91 16.96
N ILE A 143 -2.69 28.72 17.29
CA ILE A 143 -4.06 28.24 17.52
C ILE A 143 -4.62 27.65 16.23
N LEU A 144 -4.49 28.36 15.11
CA LEU A 144 -4.94 27.89 13.79
C LEU A 144 -4.32 26.53 13.44
N LYS A 145 -3.00 26.38 13.58
CA LYS A 145 -2.29 25.11 13.35
C LYS A 145 -2.83 23.97 14.21
N LYS A 146 -3.07 24.22 15.50
CA LYS A 146 -3.69 23.20 16.38
C LYS A 146 -5.10 22.84 15.93
N THR A 147 -5.92 23.82 15.60
CA THR A 147 -7.27 23.60 15.08
C THR A 147 -7.23 22.78 13.79
N MET A 148 -6.31 23.08 12.87
CA MET A 148 -6.11 22.32 11.64
C MET A 148 -5.72 20.86 11.92
N LEU A 149 -4.85 20.58 12.90
CA LEU A 149 -4.53 19.20 13.28
C LEU A 149 -5.78 18.43 13.71
N TYR A 150 -6.63 19.02 14.55
CA TYR A 150 -7.87 18.38 14.99
C TYR A 150 -8.88 18.17 13.86
N ILE A 151 -8.94 19.08 12.88
CA ILE A 151 -9.76 18.93 11.67
C ILE A 151 -9.22 17.82 10.76
N LEU A 152 -7.91 17.64 10.68
CA LEU A 152 -7.29 16.61 9.84
C LEU A 152 -7.50 15.20 10.38
N ILE A 153 -7.79 15.01 11.67
CA ILE A 153 -8.03 13.68 12.27
C ILE A 153 -9.29 13.00 11.64
N PRO A 154 -10.48 13.61 11.60
CA PRO A 154 -11.62 12.99 10.94
C PRO A 154 -11.58 13.07 9.41
N ALA A 155 -10.71 13.91 8.82
CA ALA A 155 -10.69 14.17 7.37
C ALA A 155 -10.55 12.93 6.46
N PRO A 156 -9.82 11.85 6.83
CA PRO A 156 -9.70 10.65 5.98
C PRO A 156 -11.03 9.94 5.71
N LEU A 157 -12.07 10.16 6.54
CA LEU A 157 -13.40 9.58 6.32
C LEU A 157 -13.94 9.92 4.92
N LEU A 158 -13.74 11.16 4.48
CA LEU A 158 -14.26 11.64 3.20
C LEU A 158 -13.67 10.88 1.99
N PRO A 159 -12.34 10.84 1.79
CA PRO A 159 -11.78 10.08 0.68
C PRO A 159 -11.96 8.56 0.86
N LEU A 160 -12.02 8.02 2.09
CA LEU A 160 -12.31 6.60 2.33
C LEU A 160 -13.72 6.18 1.83
N CYS A 161 -14.69 7.10 1.81
CA CYS A 161 -15.99 6.84 1.17
C CYS A 161 -15.87 6.56 -0.34
N LEU A 162 -14.83 7.09 -0.99
CA LEU A 162 -14.61 6.99 -2.43
C LEU A 162 -13.67 5.86 -2.84
N MET A 163 -12.98 5.26 -1.87
CA MET A 163 -12.11 4.09 -2.06
C MET A 163 -12.91 2.79 -2.06
N GLY A 164 -12.26 1.69 -2.42
CA GLY A 164 -12.81 0.34 -2.42
C GLY A 164 -13.18 -0.18 -1.02
N GLU A 165 -13.54 -1.46 -0.99
CA GLU A 165 -14.00 -2.16 0.23
C GLU A 165 -12.90 -2.96 0.92
N ILE A 166 -11.67 -2.90 0.41
CA ILE A 166 -10.52 -3.51 1.07
C ILE A 166 -10.24 -2.71 2.34
N LEU A 167 -9.84 -3.40 3.41
CA LEU A 167 -9.38 -2.74 4.62
C LEU A 167 -8.08 -1.98 4.29
N GLY A 168 -8.13 -0.65 4.38
CA GLY A 168 -7.05 0.23 3.98
C GLY A 168 -7.29 0.93 2.64
N PRO A 169 -6.42 1.90 2.28
CA PRO A 169 -6.55 2.64 1.03
C PRO A 169 -6.26 1.75 -0.18
N ASP A 170 -6.94 2.00 -1.31
CA ASP A 170 -6.59 1.28 -2.54
C ASP A 170 -5.22 1.71 -3.05
N THR A 171 -4.53 0.75 -3.68
CA THR A 171 -3.28 0.99 -4.38
C THR A 171 -3.54 1.45 -5.81
N TYR A 172 -2.82 2.48 -6.23
CA TYR A 172 -2.95 3.05 -7.55
C TYR A 172 -1.58 3.25 -8.20
N THR A 173 -1.39 2.72 -9.41
CA THR A 173 -0.08 2.70 -10.10
C THR A 173 -0.08 3.38 -11.48
N GLY A 174 -1.14 4.13 -11.80
CA GLY A 174 -1.29 4.89 -13.03
C GLY A 174 -0.44 6.17 -13.09
N ILE A 175 -0.52 6.88 -14.23
CA ILE A 175 0.26 8.10 -14.48
C ILE A 175 -0.30 9.28 -13.70
N LEU A 176 -1.62 9.43 -13.64
CA LEU A 176 -2.24 10.55 -12.91
C LEU A 176 -2.85 9.99 -11.62
N PRO A 177 -2.45 10.46 -10.41
CA PRO A 177 -3.05 9.96 -9.17
C PRO A 177 -4.54 10.36 -9.09
N PRO A 178 -5.45 9.46 -8.70
CA PRO A 178 -6.85 9.80 -8.51
C PRO A 178 -6.99 10.88 -7.43
N PRO A 179 -7.87 11.88 -7.63
CA PRO A 179 -7.99 13.00 -6.70
C PRO A 179 -8.28 12.59 -5.25
N HIS A 180 -9.14 11.58 -5.04
CA HIS A 180 -9.50 11.11 -3.70
C HIS A 180 -8.31 10.45 -2.98
N MET A 181 -7.45 9.70 -3.70
CA MET A 181 -6.22 9.12 -3.15
C MET A 181 -5.20 10.21 -2.84
N LEU A 182 -5.02 11.15 -3.76
CA LEU A 182 -4.07 12.24 -3.57
C LEU A 182 -4.47 13.07 -2.34
N PHE A 183 -5.77 13.36 -2.20
CA PHE A 183 -6.32 14.04 -1.03
C PHE A 183 -6.12 13.25 0.26
N TYR A 184 -6.36 11.93 0.23
CA TYR A 184 -6.11 11.04 1.37
C TYR A 184 -4.66 11.14 1.87
N TYR A 185 -3.67 10.99 0.99
CA TYR A 185 -2.26 11.10 1.40
C TYR A 185 -1.86 12.53 1.78
N MET A 186 -2.44 13.55 1.14
CA MET A 186 -2.24 14.96 1.51
C MET A 186 -2.68 15.28 2.94
N ILE A 187 -3.72 14.61 3.47
CA ILE A 187 -4.14 14.77 4.87
C ILE A 187 -3.01 14.41 5.82
N PHE A 188 -2.41 13.21 5.64
CA PHE A 188 -1.33 12.74 6.51
C PHE A 188 -0.03 13.53 6.33
N PHE A 189 0.29 13.90 5.10
CA PHE A 189 1.44 14.74 4.80
C PHE A 189 1.32 16.12 5.44
N SER A 190 0.16 16.76 5.31
CA SER A 190 -0.11 18.07 5.93
C SER A 190 -0.10 17.96 7.46
N PHE A 191 -0.67 16.89 8.01
CA PHE A 191 -0.62 16.61 9.44
C PHE A 191 0.83 16.56 9.94
N GLY A 192 1.69 15.79 9.27
CA GLY A 192 3.10 15.67 9.62
C GLY A 192 3.85 17.00 9.59
N LEU A 193 3.63 17.82 8.56
CA LEU A 193 4.24 19.14 8.44
C LEU A 193 3.80 20.11 9.55
N ILE A 194 2.51 20.19 9.82
CA ILE A 194 1.97 21.07 10.87
C ILE A 194 2.45 20.59 12.25
N TYR A 195 2.46 19.27 12.48
CA TYR A 195 2.92 18.69 13.74
C TYR A 195 4.40 18.97 13.98
N PHE A 196 5.24 18.85 12.94
CA PHE A 196 6.67 19.17 13.00
C PHE A 196 6.90 20.65 13.36
N ASP A 197 6.21 21.57 12.68
CA ASP A 197 6.36 23.01 12.92
C ASP A 197 5.88 23.46 14.31
N LEU A 198 4.86 22.80 14.87
CA LEU A 198 4.39 23.07 16.23
C LEU A 198 5.41 22.69 17.32
N ASN A 199 6.44 21.91 16.99
CA ASN A 199 7.52 21.50 17.89
C ASN A 199 6.99 20.96 19.23
N ASP A 200 6.10 19.96 19.18
CA ASP A 200 5.50 19.34 20.38
C ASP A 200 6.51 18.45 21.13
N TYR A 201 7.47 19.07 21.82
CA TYR A 201 8.47 18.36 22.64
C TYR A 201 7.83 17.49 23.73
N ALA A 202 6.65 17.87 24.22
CA ALA A 202 5.92 17.13 25.24
C ALA A 202 5.24 15.86 24.71
N CYS A 203 5.24 15.63 23.39
CA CYS A 203 4.69 14.44 22.74
C CYS A 203 3.28 14.11 23.22
N LYS A 204 2.42 15.13 23.40
CA LYS A 204 1.14 14.96 24.10
C LYS A 204 0.21 14.02 23.35
N LEU A 205 0.20 14.13 22.02
CA LEU A 205 -0.66 13.33 21.15
C LEU A 205 -0.22 11.85 21.06
N THR A 206 1.06 11.58 21.32
CA THR A 206 1.66 10.25 21.18
C THR A 206 2.00 9.62 22.54
N ARG A 207 1.65 10.28 23.66
CA ARG A 207 1.99 9.84 25.02
C ARG A 207 1.44 8.46 25.35
N PHE A 208 0.23 8.15 24.86
CA PHE A 208 -0.48 6.91 25.17
C PHE A 208 -0.21 5.79 24.16
N TRP A 209 0.95 5.79 23.51
CA TRP A 209 1.30 4.81 22.48
C TRP A 209 1.12 3.35 22.93
N TYR A 210 1.43 3.06 24.20
CA TYR A 210 1.32 1.73 24.80
C TYR A 210 -0.14 1.26 24.97
N ILE A 211 -1.11 2.18 24.89
CA ILE A 211 -2.55 1.85 24.82
C ILE A 211 -2.98 1.83 23.34
N MET A 212 -2.57 2.84 22.56
CA MET A 212 -3.01 3.03 21.18
C MET A 212 -2.60 1.86 20.27
N LEU A 213 -1.37 1.34 20.39
CA LEU A 213 -0.91 0.22 19.56
C LEU A 213 -1.64 -1.10 19.86
N PRO A 214 -1.73 -1.56 21.13
CA PRO A 214 -2.53 -2.74 21.43
C PRO A 214 -4.01 -2.55 21.09
N LEU A 215 -4.59 -1.38 21.34
CA LEU A 215 -5.97 -1.08 20.99
C LEU A 215 -6.19 -1.16 19.47
N ALA A 216 -5.28 -0.59 18.67
CA ALA A 216 -5.32 -0.68 17.21
C ALA A 216 -5.28 -2.13 16.72
N LEU A 217 -4.31 -2.91 17.20
CA LEU A 217 -4.05 -4.28 16.72
C LEU A 217 -5.06 -5.32 17.22
N LEU A 218 -5.43 -5.25 18.50
CA LEU A 218 -6.21 -6.30 19.15
C LEU A 218 -7.71 -6.03 19.15
N MET A 219 -8.14 -4.76 19.07
CA MET A 219 -9.56 -4.39 19.14
C MET A 219 -10.05 -3.77 17.84
N ILE A 220 -9.43 -2.68 17.39
CA ILE A 220 -9.93 -1.90 16.25
C ILE A 220 -9.75 -2.67 14.95
N PHE A 221 -8.60 -3.34 14.74
CA PHE A 221 -8.35 -4.11 13.53
C PHE A 221 -9.34 -5.29 13.35
N PRO A 222 -9.56 -6.16 14.35
CA PRO A 222 -10.61 -7.17 14.25
C PRO A 222 -12.01 -6.57 14.08
N ALA A 223 -12.33 -5.47 14.78
CA ALA A 223 -13.61 -4.78 14.61
C ALA A 223 -13.81 -4.28 13.17
N ALA A 224 -12.78 -3.71 12.54
CA ALA A 224 -12.84 -3.27 11.14
C ALA A 224 -13.16 -4.43 10.18
N ILE A 225 -12.66 -5.64 10.48
CA ILE A 225 -12.96 -6.84 9.69
C ILE A 225 -14.40 -7.33 9.92
N VAL A 226 -14.83 -7.37 11.20
CA VAL A 226 -16.18 -7.83 11.58
C VAL A 226 -17.25 -6.92 11.00
N PHE A 227 -17.03 -5.61 11.05
CA PHE A 227 -17.99 -4.60 10.62
C PHE A 227 -17.80 -4.14 9.18
N LYS A 228 -17.05 -4.88 8.36
CA LYS A 228 -16.73 -4.50 6.98
C LYS A 228 -17.97 -4.16 6.13
N ASP A 229 -19.07 -4.87 6.37
CA ASP A 229 -20.31 -4.75 5.60
C ASP A 229 -21.20 -3.58 6.09
N ASN A 230 -20.92 -3.05 7.29
CA ASN A 230 -21.56 -1.85 7.82
C ASN A 230 -20.72 -0.61 7.47
N LEU A 231 -21.08 0.07 6.37
CA LEU A 231 -20.29 1.17 5.81
C LEU A 231 -19.85 2.24 6.82
N PRO A 232 -20.74 2.92 7.58
CA PRO A 232 -20.32 3.99 8.49
C PRO A 232 -19.39 3.48 9.59
N LEU A 233 -19.66 2.30 10.13
CA LEU A 233 -18.83 1.73 11.20
C LEU A 233 -17.49 1.26 10.66
N ASN A 234 -17.45 0.66 9.47
CA ASN A 234 -16.22 0.30 8.77
C ASN A 234 -15.32 1.54 8.55
N LEU A 235 -15.86 2.62 7.99
CA LEU A 235 -15.12 3.87 7.76
C LEU A 235 -14.57 4.46 9.06
N LEU A 236 -15.36 4.44 10.13
CA LEU A 236 -14.93 4.88 11.45
C LEU A 236 -13.79 4.00 11.98
N MET A 237 -13.93 2.67 11.94
CA MET A 237 -12.91 1.74 12.43
C MET A 237 -11.61 1.87 11.62
N GLN A 238 -11.67 2.02 10.30
CA GLN A 238 -10.48 2.26 9.48
C GLN A 238 -9.79 3.58 9.86
N THR A 239 -10.55 4.67 10.02
CA THR A 239 -9.99 5.96 10.41
C THR A 239 -9.33 5.89 11.79
N LEU A 240 -10.00 5.26 12.76
CA LEU A 240 -9.45 5.04 14.09
C LEU A 240 -8.21 4.16 14.06
N LEU A 241 -8.22 3.09 13.25
CA LEU A 241 -7.09 2.18 13.08
C LEU A 241 -5.86 2.93 12.58
N ILE A 242 -6.03 3.73 11.52
CA ILE A 242 -4.93 4.49 10.90
C ILE A 242 -4.32 5.46 11.91
N TRP A 243 -5.13 6.28 12.59
CA TRP A 243 -4.60 7.25 13.54
C TRP A 243 -4.00 6.64 14.80
N ASN A 244 -4.60 5.57 15.34
CA ASN A 244 -4.01 4.86 16.47
C ASN A 244 -2.67 4.20 16.10
N MET A 245 -2.55 3.66 14.88
CA MET A 245 -1.29 3.17 14.36
C MET A 245 -0.26 4.29 14.19
N VAL A 246 -0.63 5.42 13.58
CA VAL A 246 0.29 6.56 13.36
C VAL A 246 0.79 7.11 14.70
N PHE A 247 -0.11 7.49 15.62
CA PHE A 247 0.27 8.06 16.91
C PHE A 247 0.96 7.03 17.82
N GLY A 248 0.52 5.78 17.77
CA GLY A 248 1.13 4.68 18.48
C GLY A 248 2.57 4.42 18.05
N MET A 249 2.82 4.33 16.74
CA MET A 249 4.18 4.12 16.21
C MET A 249 5.07 5.33 16.51
N MET A 250 4.60 6.56 16.28
CA MET A 250 5.35 7.78 16.60
C MET A 250 5.75 7.82 18.08
N GLY A 251 4.80 7.56 18.98
CA GLY A 251 5.06 7.57 20.42
C GLY A 251 5.96 6.43 20.89
N MET A 252 5.83 5.24 20.30
CA MET A 252 6.74 4.12 20.55
C MET A 252 8.18 4.50 20.18
N PHE A 253 8.40 5.10 19.00
CA PHE A 253 9.73 5.54 18.59
C PHE A 253 10.29 6.64 19.50
N HIS A 254 9.50 7.64 19.88
CA HIS A 254 9.92 8.66 20.84
C HIS A 254 10.26 8.08 22.22
N ALA A 255 9.53 7.06 22.67
CA ALA A 255 9.75 6.45 23.98
C ALA A 255 10.98 5.52 24.00
N LEU A 256 11.19 4.74 22.93
CA LEU A 256 12.24 3.72 22.85
C LEU A 256 13.57 4.27 22.32
N ILE A 257 13.55 5.28 21.45
CA ILE A 257 14.75 5.87 20.84
C ILE A 257 14.98 7.27 21.39
N LYS A 258 15.66 7.37 22.53
CA LYS A 258 15.93 8.65 23.22
C LYS A 258 17.28 9.29 22.86
N LYS A 259 18.18 8.54 22.23
CA LYS A 259 19.52 8.98 21.85
C LYS A 259 19.79 8.60 20.40
N GLU A 260 20.65 9.36 19.75
CA GLU A 260 21.13 9.00 18.42
C GLU A 260 21.84 7.65 18.49
N ASN A 261 21.44 6.74 17.59
CA ASN A 261 22.04 5.44 17.44
C ASN A 261 22.50 5.29 15.99
N ILE A 262 23.80 5.04 15.81
CA ILE A 262 24.45 4.95 14.50
C ILE A 262 23.86 3.81 13.66
N PHE A 263 23.51 2.68 14.27
CA PHE A 263 22.91 1.55 13.57
C PHE A 263 21.49 1.88 13.09
N ILE A 264 20.67 2.48 13.95
CA ILE A 264 19.31 2.91 13.57
C ILE A 264 19.38 3.98 12.49
N ARG A 265 20.32 4.92 12.60
CA ARG A 265 20.57 5.93 11.57
C ARG A 265 20.93 5.27 10.24
N TYR A 266 21.85 4.32 10.25
CA TYR A 266 22.25 3.58 9.06
C TYR A 266 21.08 2.85 8.41
N LEU A 267 20.25 2.16 9.22
CA LEU A 267 19.08 1.45 8.72
C LEU A 267 18.06 2.42 8.11
N SER A 268 17.80 3.55 8.77
CA SER A 268 16.93 4.62 8.26
C SER A 268 17.43 5.16 6.91
N ASP A 269 18.71 5.53 6.81
CA ASP A 269 19.30 6.07 5.58
C ASP A 269 19.30 5.02 4.44
N SER A 270 19.37 3.71 4.77
CA SER A 270 19.31 2.63 3.78
C SER A 270 17.89 2.31 3.28
N SER A 271 16.86 2.70 4.04
CA SER A 271 15.48 2.27 3.81
C SER A 271 14.94 2.74 2.46
N TYR A 272 15.36 3.92 1.99
CA TYR A 272 14.95 4.45 0.70
C TYR A 272 15.53 3.67 -0.48
N TRP A 273 16.81 3.26 -0.40
CA TRP A 273 17.43 2.39 -1.41
C TRP A 273 16.76 1.00 -1.45
N ILE A 274 16.53 0.42 -0.26
CA ILE A 274 15.81 -0.85 -0.13
C ILE A 274 14.44 -0.75 -0.80
N TYR A 275 13.68 0.31 -0.52
CA TYR A 275 12.38 0.55 -1.14
C TYR A 275 12.43 0.56 -2.67
N ILE A 276 13.42 1.21 -3.28
CA ILE A 276 13.54 1.28 -4.75
C ILE A 276 13.84 -0.10 -5.35
N VAL A 277 14.79 -0.83 -4.78
CA VAL A 277 15.44 -1.98 -5.45
C VAL A 277 14.92 -3.34 -4.98
N HIS A 278 14.21 -3.42 -3.85
CA HIS A 278 13.84 -4.72 -3.28
C HIS A 278 12.95 -5.57 -4.19
N LEU A 279 11.97 -5.00 -4.89
CA LEU A 279 10.95 -5.80 -5.57
C LEU A 279 11.53 -6.69 -6.68
N PRO A 280 12.36 -6.19 -7.63
CA PRO A 280 13.02 -7.06 -8.61
C PRO A 280 13.83 -8.19 -7.97
N LEU A 281 14.56 -7.90 -6.90
CA LEU A 281 15.40 -8.88 -6.21
C LEU A 281 14.55 -9.98 -5.55
N VAL A 282 13.46 -9.59 -4.88
CA VAL A 282 12.51 -10.53 -4.28
C VAL A 282 11.90 -11.44 -5.35
N ILE A 283 11.51 -10.90 -6.51
CA ILE A 283 10.94 -11.67 -7.62
C ILE A 283 11.94 -12.72 -8.13
N VAL A 284 13.20 -12.32 -8.35
CA VAL A 284 14.26 -13.24 -8.79
C VAL A 284 14.50 -14.33 -7.75
N LEU A 285 14.63 -13.98 -6.47
CA LEU A 285 14.85 -14.96 -5.41
C LEU A 285 13.66 -15.92 -5.26
N GLN A 286 12.43 -15.42 -5.35
CA GLN A 286 11.22 -16.25 -5.35
C GLN A 286 11.20 -17.25 -6.51
N PHE A 287 11.63 -16.82 -7.70
CA PHE A 287 11.76 -17.70 -8.86
C PHE A 287 12.79 -18.80 -8.62
N LEU A 288 13.97 -18.47 -8.08
CA LEU A 288 15.05 -19.42 -7.84
C LEU A 288 14.70 -20.50 -6.80
N VAL A 289 13.99 -20.13 -5.72
CA VAL A 289 13.64 -21.07 -4.64
C VAL A 289 12.28 -21.75 -4.82
N ARG A 290 11.60 -21.48 -5.95
CA ARG A 290 10.23 -21.94 -6.23
C ARG A 290 10.09 -23.45 -6.08
N GLU A 291 11.01 -24.20 -6.67
CA GLU A 291 10.96 -25.67 -6.74
C GLU A 291 11.62 -26.38 -5.55
N TRP A 292 12.23 -25.64 -4.62
CA TRP A 292 12.94 -26.24 -3.51
C TRP A 292 11.98 -27.02 -2.58
N PRO A 293 12.34 -28.23 -2.12
CA PRO A 293 11.49 -29.07 -1.26
C PRO A 293 11.55 -28.64 0.22
N ILE A 294 11.43 -27.34 0.51
CA ILE A 294 11.41 -26.78 1.86
C ILE A 294 10.08 -26.08 2.16
N SER A 295 9.75 -25.91 3.45
CA SER A 295 8.49 -25.29 3.87
C SER A 295 8.36 -23.83 3.42
N ALA A 296 7.12 -23.35 3.25
CA ALA A 296 6.84 -21.98 2.82
C ALA A 296 7.43 -20.93 3.77
N LEU A 297 7.40 -21.18 5.08
CA LEU A 297 7.98 -20.29 6.08
C LEU A 297 9.50 -20.17 5.93
N LEU A 298 10.18 -21.30 5.69
CA LEU A 298 11.63 -21.30 5.44
C LEU A 298 11.98 -20.54 4.16
N LYS A 299 11.23 -20.74 3.07
CA LYS A 299 11.41 -19.95 1.82
C LYS A 299 11.22 -18.47 2.10
N PHE A 300 10.17 -18.09 2.82
CA PHE A 300 9.89 -16.70 3.16
C PHE A 300 11.04 -16.07 3.96
N LEU A 301 11.50 -16.72 5.03
CA LEU A 301 12.61 -16.22 5.85
C LEU A 301 13.90 -16.12 5.03
N LEU A 302 14.20 -17.15 4.24
CA LEU A 302 15.38 -17.18 3.38
C LEU A 302 15.38 -16.01 2.39
N ILE A 303 14.27 -15.79 1.67
CA ILE A 303 14.15 -14.70 0.70
C ILE A 303 14.31 -13.35 1.40
N ASN A 304 13.64 -13.12 2.53
CA ASN A 304 13.72 -11.84 3.24
C ASN A 304 15.12 -11.55 3.77
N ILE A 305 15.74 -12.51 4.46
CA ILE A 305 17.09 -12.36 5.02
C ILE A 305 18.09 -12.11 3.89
N THR A 306 18.02 -12.88 2.81
CA THR A 306 18.91 -12.74 1.66
C THR A 306 18.72 -11.39 0.98
N THR A 307 17.46 -10.98 0.75
CA THR A 307 17.12 -9.69 0.14
C THR A 307 17.67 -8.53 0.97
N ILE A 308 17.38 -8.50 2.28
CA ILE A 308 17.82 -7.42 3.17
C ILE A 308 19.34 -7.37 3.22
N THR A 309 20.02 -8.52 3.34
CA THR A 309 21.49 -8.59 3.40
C THR A 309 22.13 -8.04 2.12
N LEU A 310 21.67 -8.49 0.95
CA LEU A 310 22.18 -8.01 -0.34
C LEU A 310 21.90 -6.52 -0.56
N LEU A 311 20.73 -6.04 -0.15
CA LEU A 311 20.39 -4.62 -0.29
C LEU A 311 21.18 -3.73 0.67
N LEU A 312 21.41 -4.16 1.91
CA LEU A 312 22.28 -3.42 2.84
C LEU A 312 23.72 -3.39 2.35
N PHE A 313 24.21 -4.48 1.77
CA PHE A 313 25.55 -4.54 1.17
C PHE A 313 25.66 -3.62 -0.06
N SER A 314 24.70 -3.72 -1.00
CA SER A 314 24.66 -2.84 -2.17
C SER A 314 24.50 -1.36 -1.81
N TYR A 315 23.71 -1.04 -0.79
CA TYR A 315 23.62 0.32 -0.25
C TYR A 315 24.98 0.84 0.24
N HIS A 316 25.70 0.01 1.00
CA HIS A 316 27.01 0.38 1.55
C HIS A 316 28.04 0.68 0.45
N LEU A 317 28.04 -0.12 -0.62
CA LEU A 317 29.02 0.01 -1.71
C LEU A 317 28.63 1.05 -2.75
N LEU A 318 27.38 1.04 -3.20
CA LEU A 318 26.94 1.77 -4.40
C LEU A 318 26.28 3.11 -4.09
N VAL A 319 25.75 3.29 -2.87
CA VAL A 319 24.91 4.44 -2.54
C VAL A 319 25.57 5.34 -1.51
N ARG A 320 25.97 4.80 -0.35
CA ARG A 320 26.32 5.59 0.84
C ARG A 320 27.35 6.71 0.58
N SER A 321 28.38 6.39 -0.20
CA SER A 321 29.50 7.31 -0.47
C SER A 321 29.50 7.89 -1.88
N THR A 322 28.41 7.69 -2.66
CA THR A 322 28.31 8.14 -4.05
C THR A 322 27.32 9.29 -4.19
N TRP A 323 27.25 9.86 -5.41
CA TRP A 323 26.25 10.88 -5.75
C TRP A 323 24.81 10.37 -5.58
N ILE A 324 24.59 9.05 -5.66
CA ILE A 324 23.28 8.45 -5.36
C ILE A 324 22.95 8.68 -3.88
N GLY A 325 23.89 8.47 -2.96
CA GLY A 325 23.69 8.78 -1.54
C GLY A 325 23.35 10.24 -1.30
N TRP A 326 24.00 11.16 -2.02
CA TRP A 326 23.63 12.58 -1.99
C TRP A 326 22.20 12.83 -2.46
N LEU A 327 21.81 12.27 -3.61
CA LEU A 327 20.47 12.44 -4.16
C LEU A 327 19.39 11.88 -3.23
N LEU A 328 19.64 10.70 -2.64
CA LEU A 328 18.64 10.00 -1.85
C LEU A 328 18.56 10.49 -0.40
N ASN A 329 19.69 10.86 0.20
CA ASN A 329 19.78 11.21 1.63
C ASN A 329 20.12 12.68 1.89
N GLY A 330 20.35 13.47 0.85
CA GLY A 330 20.79 14.87 0.93
C GLY A 330 22.24 15.06 1.39
N ARG A 331 22.98 13.98 1.64
CA ARG A 331 24.36 14.00 2.15
C ARG A 331 25.16 12.79 1.68
N MET A 332 26.45 13.01 1.39
CA MET A 332 27.39 11.92 1.12
C MET A 332 28.08 11.56 2.44
N MET A 333 28.03 10.29 2.83
CA MET A 333 28.81 9.80 3.96
C MET A 333 30.09 9.13 3.45
N PRO A 334 31.28 9.61 3.85
CA PRO A 334 32.52 8.97 3.45
C PRO A 334 32.59 7.53 3.97
N TRP A 335 33.25 6.67 3.20
CA TRP A 335 33.35 5.23 3.48
C TRP A 335 34.10 4.95 4.79
N PHE A 336 35.08 5.80 5.09
CA PHE A 336 35.82 5.81 6.34
C PHE A 336 35.45 7.07 7.14
N PRO A 337 35.17 6.95 8.45
CA PRO A 337 34.99 8.13 9.29
C PRO A 337 36.26 8.97 9.21
N LYS A 338 36.12 10.27 8.92
CA LYS A 338 37.24 11.21 9.05
C LYS A 338 37.71 11.09 10.50
N THR A 339 38.94 10.64 10.71
CA THR A 339 39.59 10.71 12.02
C THR A 339 39.43 12.13 12.51
N SER A 340 38.76 12.32 13.65
CA SER A 340 38.70 13.62 14.30
C SER A 340 40.14 14.01 14.60
N THR A 341 40.71 14.89 13.78
CA THR A 341 41.90 15.66 14.17
C THR A 341 41.48 16.48 15.36
N THR A 342 41.72 15.95 16.55
CA THR A 342 41.74 16.70 17.79
C THR A 342 42.77 17.79 17.56
N GLN A 343 42.31 19.00 17.22
CA GLN A 343 43.15 20.18 17.30
C GLN A 343 43.46 20.39 18.77
N THR A 344 44.59 19.83 19.21
CA THR A 344 45.28 20.29 20.41
C THR A 344 45.81 21.69 20.09
N ASN A 345 45.01 22.70 20.41
CA ASN A 345 45.51 24.07 20.50
C ASN A 345 46.49 24.10 21.67
N ASN A 346 47.79 24.18 21.36
CA ASN A 346 48.83 24.62 22.29
C ASN A 346 48.94 26.14 22.27
#